data_AF-A0A4Z2EN14-F1
#
_entry.id   AF-A0A4Z2EN14-F1
#
_cell.length_a   1.000
_cell.length_b   1.000
_cell.length_c   1.000
_cell.angle_alpha   90.00
_cell.angle_beta   90.00
_cell.angle_gamma   90.00
#
_symmetry.space_group_name_H-M   'P 1'
#
loop_
_entity.id
_entity.type
_entity.pdbx_description
1 polymer ?
#
loop_
_entity_poly.entity_id
_entity_poly.type
_entity_poly.pdbx_seq_one_letter_code
_entity_poly.pdbx_strand_id
1 'polypeptide(L)'
;MKGSNTHVFSPGVFWISWEDLCQYYDVIYLSWNPALFKESSCIHSSWDGKQGPVKDVYSLANNPQFKLEVQCPTGGAAVWVLLTRHITDKDDFAQNREFITLVVYQTEGKKVYYPADPPPYIDGIRINSPHYLTKVYSGCKFSFSKILNPFTQTKRVNGQWKGPTAGGCGNYKDSYKHNPIYQVQLERPGPLLVELRGSRQYSVGFEVVTVSTVGEPAPAAQKRNSGDYRCGFCYMEAELVPAGLYNVVPTTFLPKQEGPFFLDFSSTSALKVSQLQ
;
A
#
# COMPACT_ATOMS: atom_id res chain seq x y z
N MET A 1 -62.18 -14.91 30.03
CA MET A 1 -62.25 -15.59 28.72
C MET A 1 -61.06 -15.12 27.90
N LYS A 2 -60.15 -16.04 27.58
CA LYS A 2 -58.98 -15.78 26.72
C LYS A 2 -59.48 -15.62 25.28
N GLY A 3 -59.28 -14.46 24.68
CA GLY A 3 -59.37 -14.28 23.23
C GLY A 3 -58.02 -14.65 22.61
N SER A 4 -57.94 -15.82 21.99
CA SER A 4 -56.78 -16.29 21.25
C SER A 4 -56.71 -15.58 19.88
N ASN A 5 -55.90 -14.53 19.78
CA ASN A 5 -55.42 -14.06 18.47
C ASN A 5 -54.13 -14.82 18.13
N THR A 6 -54.26 -16.03 17.62
CA THR A 6 -53.16 -16.71 16.93
C THR A 6 -53.01 -16.09 15.55
N HIS A 7 -52.16 -15.07 15.43
CA HIS A 7 -51.66 -14.63 14.14
C HIS A 7 -50.86 -15.80 13.54
N VAL A 8 -51.37 -16.37 12.45
CA VAL A 8 -50.63 -17.34 11.64
C VAL A 8 -49.54 -16.55 10.93
N PHE A 9 -48.31 -16.61 11.45
CA PHE A 9 -47.16 -15.95 10.83
C PHE A 9 -46.62 -16.80 9.70
N SER A 10 -46.27 -16.16 8.59
CA SER A 10 -45.54 -16.80 7.50
C SER A 10 -44.22 -17.39 8.02
N PRO A 11 -43.78 -18.56 7.53
CA PRO A 11 -42.48 -19.13 7.87
C PRO A 11 -41.37 -18.09 7.69
N GLY A 12 -40.56 -17.86 8.72
CA GLY A 12 -39.43 -16.92 8.68
C GLY A 12 -39.68 -15.53 9.27
N VAL A 13 -40.89 -15.24 9.76
CA VAL A 13 -41.17 -14.00 10.52
C VAL A 13 -41.25 -14.34 12.01
N PHE A 14 -40.36 -13.75 12.81
CA PHE A 14 -40.38 -13.87 14.27
C PHE A 14 -40.12 -12.52 14.94
N TRP A 15 -40.50 -12.42 16.20
CA TRP A 15 -40.21 -11.26 17.05
C TRP A 15 -39.20 -11.69 18.11
N ILE A 16 -38.25 -10.81 18.41
CA ILE A 16 -37.25 -10.99 19.45
C ILE A 16 -37.22 -9.73 20.30
N SER A 17 -37.08 -9.87 21.62
CA SER A 17 -36.88 -8.72 22.49
C SER A 17 -35.52 -8.08 22.21
N TRP A 18 -35.36 -6.81 22.55
CA TRP A 18 -34.07 -6.15 22.40
C TRP A 18 -33.01 -6.82 23.29
N GLU A 19 -33.41 -7.23 24.49
CA GLU A 19 -32.57 -7.93 25.46
C GLU A 19 -32.07 -9.28 24.91
N ASP A 20 -32.96 -10.09 24.34
CA ASP A 20 -32.60 -11.38 23.74
C ASP A 20 -31.73 -11.19 22.50
N LEU A 21 -31.99 -10.14 21.70
CA LEU A 21 -31.15 -9.82 20.54
C LEU A 21 -29.71 -9.53 20.99
N CYS A 22 -29.53 -8.68 22.00
CA CYS A 22 -28.22 -8.38 22.57
C CYS A 22 -27.56 -9.59 23.27
N GLN A 23 -28.35 -10.53 23.79
CA GLN A 23 -27.84 -11.72 24.48
C GLN A 23 -27.38 -12.82 23.51
N TYR A 24 -28.13 -13.07 22.43
CA TYR A 24 -27.95 -14.25 21.58
C TYR A 24 -27.32 -13.96 20.21
N TYR A 25 -27.22 -12.69 19.81
CA TYR A 25 -26.69 -12.30 18.51
C TYR A 25 -25.53 -11.33 18.63
N ASP A 26 -24.43 -11.64 17.95
CA ASP A 26 -23.25 -10.78 17.90
C ASP A 26 -23.27 -9.79 16.72
N VAL A 27 -24.02 -10.11 15.65
CA VAL A 27 -23.98 -9.38 14.37
C VAL A 27 -25.36 -9.33 13.70
N ILE A 28 -25.71 -8.15 13.17
CA ILE A 28 -26.90 -7.93 12.33
C ILE A 28 -26.44 -7.50 10.94
N TYR A 29 -26.78 -8.28 9.92
CA TYR A 29 -26.55 -7.92 8.52
C TYR A 29 -27.80 -7.22 7.96
N LEU A 30 -27.67 -5.93 7.66
CA LEU A 30 -28.74 -5.15 7.03
C LEU A 30 -28.53 -5.16 5.52
N SER A 31 -29.43 -5.83 4.79
CA SER A 31 -29.50 -5.69 3.33
C SER A 31 -30.17 -4.35 2.99
N TRP A 32 -29.47 -3.48 2.25
CA TRP A 32 -30.10 -2.28 1.70
C TRP A 32 -30.75 -2.58 0.35
N ASN A 33 -31.72 -1.75 -0.03
CA ASN A 33 -32.30 -1.80 -1.36
C ASN A 33 -31.29 -1.23 -2.39
N PRO A 34 -30.76 -2.05 -3.33
CA PRO A 34 -29.78 -1.56 -4.32
C PRO A 34 -30.34 -0.46 -5.22
N ALA A 35 -31.66 -0.40 -5.40
CA ALA A 35 -32.32 0.64 -6.19
C ALA A 35 -32.17 2.06 -5.62
N LEU A 36 -31.65 2.20 -4.39
CA LEU A 36 -31.27 3.51 -3.83
C LEU A 36 -30.09 4.15 -4.58
N PHE A 37 -29.28 3.37 -5.30
CA PHE A 37 -28.13 3.85 -6.05
C PHE A 37 -28.44 3.86 -7.55
N LYS A 38 -28.56 5.06 -8.12
CA LYS A 38 -28.78 5.24 -9.56
C LYS A 38 -27.58 4.82 -10.41
N GLU A 39 -26.38 4.98 -9.85
CA GLU A 39 -25.12 4.64 -10.46
C GLU A 39 -24.39 3.65 -9.56
N SER A 40 -23.87 2.56 -10.12
CA SER A 40 -23.08 1.58 -9.38
C SER A 40 -21.98 0.99 -10.27
N SER A 41 -20.86 0.61 -9.65
CA SER A 41 -19.74 -0.06 -10.31
C SER A 41 -19.14 -1.06 -9.32
N CYS A 42 -18.65 -2.19 -9.83
CA CYS A 42 -18.02 -3.23 -9.03
C CYS A 42 -16.74 -3.72 -9.71
N ILE A 43 -15.69 -3.91 -8.93
CA ILE A 43 -14.45 -4.55 -9.38
C ILE A 43 -14.20 -5.77 -8.50
N HIS A 44 -14.14 -6.95 -9.12
CA HIS A 44 -13.68 -8.15 -8.46
C HIS A 44 -12.16 -8.29 -8.66
N SER A 45 -11.43 -8.49 -7.57
CA SER A 45 -9.99 -8.69 -7.60
C SER A 45 -9.56 -9.61 -6.47
N SER A 46 -8.40 -10.24 -6.63
CA SER A 46 -7.73 -11.01 -5.59
C SER A 46 -6.28 -10.53 -5.47
N TRP A 47 -5.70 -10.73 -4.29
CA TRP A 47 -4.28 -10.50 -4.05
C TRP A 47 -3.76 -11.55 -3.08
N ASP A 48 -2.47 -11.86 -3.17
CA ASP A 48 -1.82 -12.82 -2.29
C ASP A 48 -1.46 -12.15 -0.95
N GLY A 49 -2.07 -12.60 0.14
CA GLY A 49 -1.78 -12.12 1.49
C GLY A 49 -0.34 -12.37 1.96
N LYS A 50 0.46 -13.14 1.22
CA LYS A 50 1.89 -13.35 1.51
C LYS A 50 2.77 -12.18 1.04
N GLN A 51 2.26 -11.27 0.22
CA GLN A 51 3.03 -10.17 -0.35
C GLN A 51 2.93 -8.91 0.50
N GLY A 52 3.97 -8.65 1.29
CA GLY A 52 4.08 -7.43 2.09
C GLY A 52 4.30 -7.69 3.57
N PRO A 53 4.30 -6.65 4.40
CA PRO A 53 4.43 -6.83 5.83
C PRO A 53 3.14 -7.46 6.40
N VAL A 54 3.29 -8.42 7.32
CA VAL A 54 2.19 -9.04 8.12
C VAL A 54 1.22 -8.00 8.71
N LYS A 55 1.69 -6.77 8.94
CA LYS A 55 0.84 -5.63 9.22
C LYS A 55 1.28 -4.46 8.35
N ASP A 56 0.31 -3.72 7.82
CA ASP A 56 0.47 -2.49 7.03
C ASP A 56 1.05 -1.29 7.81
N VAL A 57 1.84 -1.54 8.86
CA VAL A 57 2.35 -0.48 9.75
C VAL A 57 3.39 0.40 9.05
N TYR A 58 4.14 -0.18 8.11
CA TYR A 58 5.32 0.47 7.53
C TYR A 58 5.21 0.72 6.02
N SER A 59 4.37 -0.03 5.31
CA SER A 59 4.21 0.11 3.86
C SER A 59 2.84 -0.36 3.39
N LEU A 60 2.22 0.41 2.50
CA LEU A 60 1.03 0.05 1.73
C LEU A 60 1.35 -0.34 0.28
N ALA A 61 2.62 -0.44 -0.09
CA ALA A 61 3.07 -0.59 -1.47
C ALA A 61 2.50 -1.84 -2.17
N ASN A 62 2.26 -2.92 -1.42
CA ASN A 62 1.78 -4.19 -1.95
C ASN A 62 0.26 -4.33 -1.84
N ASN A 63 -0.42 -3.44 -1.12
CA ASN A 63 -1.87 -3.45 -1.04
C ASN A 63 -2.47 -3.02 -2.39
N PRO A 64 -3.58 -3.65 -2.83
CA PRO A 64 -4.33 -3.15 -3.97
C PRO A 64 -4.83 -1.74 -3.68
N GLN A 65 -4.58 -0.83 -4.62
CA GLN A 65 -5.05 0.55 -4.52
C GLN A 65 -5.94 0.87 -5.71
N PHE A 66 -6.98 1.65 -5.45
CA PHE A 66 -7.99 2.03 -6.42
C PHE A 66 -8.16 3.53 -6.41
N LYS A 67 -8.41 4.09 -7.60
CA LYS A 67 -8.70 5.49 -7.81
C LYS A 67 -10.21 5.66 -7.98
N LEU A 68 -10.79 6.51 -7.14
CA LEU A 68 -12.14 7.02 -7.28
C LEU A 68 -12.06 8.48 -7.73
N GLU A 69 -12.42 8.77 -8.97
CA GLU A 69 -12.59 10.15 -9.45
C GLU A 69 -14.06 10.53 -9.41
N VAL A 70 -14.30 11.78 -9.04
CA VAL A 70 -15.63 12.30 -8.73
C VAL A 70 -15.82 13.61 -9.48
N GLN A 71 -16.88 13.72 -10.30
CA GLN A 71 -17.21 14.95 -11.04
C GLN A 71 -18.55 15.51 -10.59
N CYS A 72 -18.56 16.41 -9.61
CA CYS A 72 -19.80 16.86 -8.97
C CYS A 72 -20.35 18.19 -9.49
N PRO A 73 -21.65 18.27 -9.82
CA PRO A 73 -22.34 19.54 -9.94
C PRO A 73 -22.49 20.22 -8.58
N THR A 74 -22.68 21.54 -8.60
CA THR A 74 -22.93 22.37 -7.41
C THR A 74 -24.13 21.84 -6.63
N GLY A 75 -23.93 21.38 -5.39
CA GLY A 75 -24.98 20.84 -4.52
C GLY A 75 -24.60 19.59 -3.72
N GLY A 76 -23.61 18.82 -4.19
CA GLY A 76 -23.05 17.66 -3.48
C GLY A 76 -24.00 16.46 -3.32
N ALA A 77 -23.46 15.26 -3.11
CA ALA A 77 -24.20 14.05 -2.71
C ALA A 77 -23.22 12.99 -2.15
N ALA A 78 -23.56 11.70 -2.00
CA ALA A 78 -22.72 10.69 -1.31
C ALA A 78 -22.43 9.39 -2.10
N VAL A 79 -21.16 8.98 -2.18
CA VAL A 79 -20.66 7.74 -2.79
C VAL A 79 -20.40 6.80 -1.63
N TRP A 80 -20.92 5.59 -1.76
CA TRP A 80 -20.70 4.54 -0.78
C TRP A 80 -19.76 3.52 -1.38
N VAL A 81 -18.67 3.21 -0.66
CA VAL A 81 -17.68 2.23 -1.09
C VAL A 81 -17.81 1.02 -0.18
N LEU A 82 -18.21 -0.11 -0.77
CA LEU A 82 -18.31 -1.39 -0.10
C LEU A 82 -17.11 -2.27 -0.48
N LEU A 83 -16.30 -2.63 0.50
CA LEU A 83 -15.33 -3.72 0.38
C LEU A 83 -15.99 -5.01 0.83
N THR A 84 -16.00 -6.01 -0.05
CA THR A 84 -16.46 -7.36 0.26
C THR A 84 -15.30 -8.34 0.12
N ARG A 85 -14.98 -9.05 1.20
CA ARG A 85 -14.08 -10.20 1.19
C ARG A 85 -14.84 -11.42 0.70
N HIS A 86 -14.34 -12.05 -0.36
CA HIS A 86 -14.86 -13.34 -0.82
C HIS A 86 -14.29 -14.46 0.06
N ILE A 87 -15.14 -15.05 0.89
CA ILE A 87 -14.78 -16.22 1.71
C ILE A 87 -15.17 -17.47 0.92
N THR A 88 -14.16 -18.16 0.40
CA THR A 88 -14.34 -19.37 -0.42
C THR A 88 -14.09 -20.66 0.35
N ASP A 89 -13.55 -20.56 1.56
CA ASP A 89 -13.19 -21.68 2.42
C ASP A 89 -14.02 -21.65 3.72
N LYS A 90 -14.56 -22.80 4.11
CA LYS A 90 -15.44 -22.91 5.28
C LYS A 90 -14.68 -22.75 6.60
N ASP A 91 -13.44 -23.19 6.66
CA ASP A 91 -12.62 -23.09 7.87
C ASP A 91 -12.15 -21.66 8.09
N ASP A 92 -11.88 -20.92 7.01
CA ASP A 92 -11.67 -19.48 7.02
C ASP A 92 -12.89 -18.74 7.60
N PHE A 93 -14.11 -19.10 7.17
CA PHE A 93 -15.32 -18.54 7.77
C PHE A 93 -15.48 -18.91 9.25
N ALA A 94 -15.19 -20.16 9.63
CA ALA A 94 -15.40 -20.65 10.99
C ALA A 94 -14.41 -20.06 12.01
N GLN A 95 -13.15 -19.83 11.61
CA GLN A 95 -12.13 -19.26 12.50
C GLN A 95 -12.03 -17.73 12.39
N ASN A 96 -12.26 -17.20 11.20
CA ASN A 96 -12.32 -15.79 10.85
C ASN A 96 -11.27 -14.89 11.52
N ARG A 97 -9.99 -15.16 11.21
CA ARG A 97 -8.83 -14.48 11.81
C ARG A 97 -8.35 -13.27 11.03
N GLU A 98 -8.79 -13.12 9.79
CA GLU A 98 -8.35 -12.05 8.91
C GLU A 98 -9.25 -10.81 9.08
N PHE A 99 -8.61 -9.65 9.09
CA PHE A 99 -9.31 -8.36 9.20
C PHE A 99 -9.18 -7.60 7.90
N ILE A 100 -10.26 -6.99 7.46
CA ILE A 100 -10.31 -6.11 6.29
C ILE A 100 -10.70 -4.69 6.69
N THR A 101 -10.35 -3.74 5.83
CA THR A 101 -10.69 -2.33 5.98
C THR A 101 -10.52 -1.61 4.64
N LEU A 102 -11.13 -0.44 4.51
CA LEU A 102 -10.77 0.54 3.49
C LEU A 102 -10.10 1.74 4.16
N VAL A 103 -8.98 2.18 3.59
CA VAL A 103 -8.36 3.46 3.92
C VAL A 103 -8.46 4.36 2.70
N VAL A 104 -9.01 5.56 2.88
CA VAL A 104 -9.24 6.52 1.82
C VAL A 104 -8.24 7.65 1.95
N TYR A 105 -7.54 7.95 0.85
CA TYR A 105 -6.58 9.03 0.76
C TYR A 105 -6.96 10.01 -0.35
N GLN A 106 -6.57 11.27 -0.20
CA GLN A 106 -6.67 12.29 -1.25
C GLN A 106 -5.29 12.46 -1.90
N THR A 107 -5.09 11.80 -3.05
CA THR A 107 -3.75 11.71 -3.68
C THR A 107 -3.74 12.05 -5.16
N GLU A 108 -4.86 12.54 -5.71
CA GLU A 108 -5.02 12.77 -7.16
C GLU A 108 -4.73 11.51 -8.00
N GLY A 109 -4.96 10.33 -7.42
CA GLY A 109 -4.71 9.05 -8.09
C GLY A 109 -3.28 8.53 -7.98
N LYS A 110 -2.39 9.22 -7.26
CA LYS A 110 -1.05 8.71 -6.95
C LYS A 110 -1.13 7.58 -5.93
N LYS A 111 -0.20 6.63 -6.07
CA LYS A 111 -0.06 5.48 -5.18
C LYS A 111 0.42 5.93 -3.79
N VAL A 112 -0.16 5.38 -2.74
CA VAL A 112 0.24 5.60 -1.35
C VAL A 112 1.21 4.50 -0.93
N TYR A 113 2.36 4.89 -0.41
CA TYR A 113 3.36 3.94 0.07
C TYR A 113 3.42 3.91 1.60
N TYR A 114 3.21 5.04 2.26
CA TYR A 114 3.27 5.14 3.72
C TYR A 114 1.86 5.32 4.30
N PRO A 115 1.47 4.56 5.33
CA PRO A 115 0.11 4.64 5.89
C PRO A 115 -0.29 6.02 6.43
N ALA A 116 0.69 6.78 6.94
CA ALA A 116 0.48 8.07 7.57
C ALA A 116 0.92 9.27 6.70
N ASP A 117 1.34 9.03 5.45
CA ASP A 117 1.86 10.07 4.57
C ASP A 117 1.41 9.83 3.11
N PRO A 118 0.41 10.60 2.61
CA PRO A 118 -0.31 11.64 3.34
C PRO A 118 -1.20 11.04 4.45
N PRO A 119 -1.65 11.84 5.44
CA PRO A 119 -2.60 11.35 6.42
C PRO A 119 -3.90 10.88 5.73
N PRO A 120 -4.50 9.77 6.21
CA PRO A 120 -5.72 9.24 5.62
C PRO A 120 -6.89 10.23 5.79
N TYR A 121 -7.69 10.37 4.75
CA TYR A 121 -8.97 11.10 4.81
C TYR A 121 -10.02 10.30 5.58
N ILE A 122 -10.05 8.98 5.38
CA ILE A 122 -10.83 8.04 6.19
C ILE A 122 -9.92 6.87 6.52
N ASP A 123 -9.66 6.65 7.81
CA ASP A 123 -8.98 5.44 8.28
C ASP A 123 -10.01 4.45 8.82
N GLY A 124 -10.35 3.46 8.01
CA GLY A 124 -11.43 2.54 8.34
C GLY A 124 -11.11 1.62 9.51
N ILE A 125 -12.13 1.26 10.29
CA ILE A 125 -11.95 0.29 11.37
C ILE A 125 -11.64 -1.08 10.74
N ARG A 126 -10.58 -1.73 11.24
CA ARG A 126 -10.23 -3.09 10.83
C ARG A 126 -11.25 -4.04 11.47
N ILE A 127 -12.01 -4.74 10.64
CA ILE A 127 -13.06 -5.66 11.08
C ILE A 127 -12.87 -7.03 10.46
N ASN A 128 -13.24 -8.07 11.19
CA ASN A 128 -13.29 -9.45 10.70
C ASN A 128 -14.63 -9.77 10.01
N SER A 129 -15.51 -8.80 9.79
CA SER A 129 -16.71 -8.99 8.95
C SER A 129 -16.30 -9.12 7.47
N PRO A 130 -17.02 -9.92 6.65
CA PRO A 130 -16.77 -9.98 5.22
C PRO A 130 -17.08 -8.67 4.49
N HIS A 131 -17.75 -7.71 5.14
CA HIS A 131 -18.17 -6.45 4.54
C HIS A 131 -17.70 -5.25 5.35
N TYR A 132 -17.04 -4.30 4.69
CA TYR A 132 -16.71 -2.99 5.21
C TYR A 132 -17.32 -1.90 4.31
N LEU A 133 -18.15 -1.02 4.87
CA LEU A 133 -18.81 0.06 4.15
C LEU A 133 -18.31 1.41 4.65
N THR A 134 -17.93 2.30 3.73
CA THR A 134 -17.63 3.69 4.06
C THR A 134 -18.34 4.66 3.12
N LYS A 135 -18.59 5.86 3.62
CA LYS A 135 -19.21 6.95 2.89
C LYS A 135 -18.15 7.98 2.51
N VAL A 136 -17.99 8.22 1.22
CA VAL A 136 -17.18 9.30 0.66
C VAL A 136 -18.13 10.37 0.12
N TYR A 137 -17.94 11.64 0.47
CA TYR A 137 -18.80 12.71 -0.05
C TYR A 137 -18.59 12.87 -1.56
N SER A 138 -19.63 12.58 -2.35
CA SER A 138 -19.74 12.72 -3.81
C SER A 138 -21.06 12.12 -4.28
N GLY A 139 -21.90 12.70 -5.14
CA GLY A 139 -23.03 11.91 -5.71
C GLY A 139 -23.36 12.38 -7.08
N CYS A 140 -22.41 12.06 -7.93
CA CYS A 140 -22.29 12.54 -9.26
C CYS A 140 -21.53 11.48 -10.05
N LYS A 141 -21.35 11.70 -11.36
CA LYS A 141 -20.60 10.75 -12.18
C LYS A 141 -19.25 10.50 -11.55
N PHE A 142 -18.94 9.23 -11.34
CA PHE A 142 -17.67 8.81 -10.78
C PHE A 142 -17.00 7.80 -11.71
N SER A 143 -15.67 7.79 -11.70
CA SER A 143 -14.88 6.72 -12.29
C SER A 143 -14.22 5.94 -11.16
N PHE A 144 -14.29 4.61 -11.22
CA PHE A 144 -13.64 3.75 -10.25
C PHE A 144 -12.75 2.76 -11.00
N SER A 145 -11.46 2.76 -10.68
CA SER A 145 -10.45 1.97 -11.41
C SER A 145 -9.31 1.55 -10.50
N LYS A 146 -8.63 0.45 -10.85
CA LYS A 146 -7.42 0.03 -10.15
C LYS A 146 -6.26 0.99 -10.49
N ILE A 147 -5.48 1.41 -9.50
CA ILE A 147 -4.21 2.11 -9.73
C ILE A 147 -3.23 1.08 -10.28
N LEU A 148 -2.89 1.20 -11.55
CA LEU A 148 -1.95 0.32 -12.22
C LEU A 148 -0.52 0.71 -11.85
N ASN A 149 0.35 -0.28 -11.73
CA ASN A 149 1.79 -0.03 -11.61
C ASN A 149 2.31 0.41 -12.99
N PRO A 150 2.81 1.66 -13.16
CA PRO A 150 3.30 2.12 -14.46
C PRO A 150 4.63 1.46 -14.84
N PHE A 151 5.35 0.86 -13.89
CA PHE A 151 6.66 0.26 -14.11
C PHE A 151 6.55 -1.12 -14.76
N THR A 152 7.06 -1.23 -15.99
CA THR A 152 7.04 -2.47 -16.79
C THR A 152 8.29 -3.31 -16.60
N GLN A 153 9.37 -2.72 -16.09
CA GLN A 153 10.63 -3.38 -15.80
C GLN A 153 10.88 -3.31 -14.30
N THR A 154 11.19 -4.44 -13.68
CA THR A 154 11.58 -4.50 -12.26
C THR A 154 12.76 -5.45 -12.08
N LYS A 155 13.75 -5.04 -11.31
CA LYS A 155 14.87 -5.88 -10.86
C LYS A 155 15.01 -5.78 -9.35
N ARG A 156 14.97 -6.95 -8.70
CA ARG A 156 15.26 -7.10 -7.28
C ARG A 156 16.70 -7.56 -7.10
N VAL A 157 17.40 -6.95 -6.16
CA VAL A 157 18.64 -7.50 -5.60
C VAL A 157 18.41 -7.88 -4.14
N ASN A 158 19.03 -8.99 -3.72
CA ASN A 158 19.03 -9.46 -2.35
C ASN A 158 20.40 -9.15 -1.77
N GLY A 159 20.49 -8.25 -0.80
CA GLY A 159 21.73 -7.83 -0.17
C GLY A 159 21.71 -8.05 1.35
N GLN A 160 22.80 -7.69 2.01
CA GLN A 160 22.89 -7.69 3.46
C GLN A 160 23.90 -6.66 3.96
N TRP A 161 23.63 -6.10 5.14
CA TRP A 161 24.63 -5.41 5.95
C TRP A 161 25.27 -6.44 6.89
N LYS A 162 26.59 -6.61 6.83
CA LYS A 162 27.32 -7.58 7.66
C LYS A 162 28.78 -7.17 7.88
N GLY A 163 29.23 -7.21 9.13
CA GLY A 163 30.59 -6.83 9.50
C GLY A 163 30.91 -5.41 9.01
N PRO A 164 31.97 -5.22 8.20
CA PRO A 164 32.34 -3.90 7.68
C PRO A 164 31.24 -3.20 6.88
N THR A 165 30.35 -3.95 6.20
CA THR A 165 29.32 -3.35 5.35
C THR A 165 28.11 -2.83 6.12
N ALA A 166 28.01 -3.08 7.43
CA ALA A 166 27.04 -2.45 8.31
C ALA A 166 27.51 -1.04 8.71
N GLY A 167 27.64 -0.16 7.72
CA GLY A 167 28.33 1.12 7.84
C GLY A 167 27.51 2.25 8.45
N GLY A 168 26.18 2.13 8.51
CA GLY A 168 25.28 3.19 8.98
C GLY A 168 25.12 4.31 7.96
N CYS A 169 24.32 5.33 8.29
CA CYS A 169 24.00 6.43 7.38
C CYS A 169 25.16 7.43 7.21
N GLY A 170 24.97 8.46 6.36
CA GLY A 170 25.99 9.47 6.05
C GLY A 170 26.51 10.29 7.24
N ASN A 171 25.85 10.23 8.40
CA ASN A 171 26.36 10.80 9.65
C ASN A 171 27.65 10.11 10.15
N TYR A 172 27.87 8.85 9.75
CA TYR A 172 28.99 8.03 10.18
C TYR A 172 30.04 7.90 9.07
N LYS A 173 30.69 9.01 8.71
CA LYS A 173 31.56 9.13 7.52
C LYS A 173 32.63 8.03 7.40
N ASP A 174 33.22 7.62 8.53
CA ASP A 174 34.30 6.62 8.55
C ASP A 174 33.83 5.22 8.16
N SER A 175 32.59 4.86 8.50
CA SER A 175 32.00 3.55 8.21
C SER A 175 31.05 3.58 7.01
N TYR A 176 30.46 4.73 6.68
CA TYR A 176 29.50 4.89 5.58
C TYR A 176 30.02 4.37 4.25
N LYS A 177 31.29 4.66 3.96
CA LYS A 177 31.98 4.26 2.72
C LYS A 177 32.06 2.75 2.50
N HIS A 178 31.82 1.94 3.53
CA HIS A 178 31.85 0.48 3.44
C HIS A 178 30.47 -0.14 3.18
N ASN A 179 29.37 0.63 3.22
CA ASN A 179 28.05 0.09 2.90
C ASN A 179 28.02 -0.47 1.47
N PRO A 180 27.18 -1.47 1.18
CA PRO A 180 27.05 -2.00 -0.17
C PRO A 180 26.72 -0.90 -1.19
N ILE A 181 27.26 -1.00 -2.41
CA ILE A 181 26.95 -0.06 -3.50
C ILE A 181 26.47 -0.84 -4.70
N TYR A 182 25.29 -0.49 -5.20
CA TYR A 182 24.73 -1.05 -6.42
C TYR A 182 24.76 0.01 -7.52
N GLN A 183 25.19 -0.36 -8.72
CA GLN A 183 25.11 0.51 -9.88
C GLN A 183 23.90 0.13 -10.74
N VAL A 184 23.09 1.11 -11.07
CA VAL A 184 21.94 1.00 -11.97
C VAL A 184 22.26 1.74 -13.25
N GLN A 185 22.10 1.05 -14.38
CA GLN A 185 22.12 1.65 -15.70
C GLN A 185 20.69 1.82 -16.20
N LEU A 186 20.31 3.05 -16.49
CA LEU A 186 19.05 3.38 -17.14
C LEU A 186 19.32 3.66 -18.63
N GLU A 187 18.74 2.86 -19.52
CA GLU A 187 19.02 2.95 -20.96
C GLU A 187 18.36 4.15 -21.65
N ARG A 188 17.22 4.63 -21.13
CA ARG A 188 16.47 5.79 -21.67
C ARG A 188 15.93 6.66 -20.55
N PRO A 189 15.80 7.98 -20.74
CA PRO A 189 15.20 8.83 -19.73
C PRO A 189 13.78 8.38 -19.40
N GLY A 190 13.40 8.47 -18.13
CA GLY A 190 12.05 8.09 -17.70
C GLY A 190 11.92 7.92 -16.18
N PRO A 191 10.78 7.40 -15.72
CA PRO A 191 10.53 7.25 -14.30
C PRO A 191 11.38 6.12 -13.71
N LEU A 192 11.81 6.33 -12.46
CA LEU A 192 12.53 5.36 -11.64
C LEU A 192 11.93 5.33 -10.25
N LEU A 193 11.54 4.14 -9.81
CA LEU A 193 11.19 3.81 -8.44
C LEU A 193 12.29 2.92 -7.85
N VAL A 194 12.77 3.30 -6.67
CA VAL A 194 13.69 2.50 -5.87
C VAL A 194 13.02 2.22 -4.53
N GLU A 195 12.90 0.94 -4.15
CA GLU A 195 12.34 0.54 -2.85
C GLU A 195 13.37 -0.28 -2.07
N LEU A 196 13.56 0.04 -0.80
CA LEU A 196 14.41 -0.71 0.13
C LEU A 196 13.54 -1.34 1.22
N ARG A 197 13.70 -2.65 1.42
CA ARG A 197 13.04 -3.43 2.46
C ARG A 197 14.10 -4.09 3.34
N GLY A 198 14.09 -3.82 4.63
CA GLY A 198 15.02 -4.40 5.61
C GLY A 198 14.29 -4.97 6.84
N SER A 199 15.06 -5.31 7.88
CA SER A 199 14.48 -5.71 9.17
C SER A 199 13.57 -4.62 9.72
N ARG A 200 12.42 -5.02 10.29
CA ARG A 200 11.47 -4.11 10.95
C ARG A 200 12.06 -3.37 12.16
N GLN A 201 13.15 -3.89 12.72
CA GLN A 201 13.82 -3.30 13.86
C GLN A 201 14.77 -2.16 13.48
N TYR A 202 15.08 -2.00 12.18
CA TYR A 202 16.04 -1.01 11.71
C TYR A 202 15.33 0.07 10.91
N SER A 203 15.68 1.32 11.19
CA SER A 203 15.38 2.44 10.32
C SER A 203 16.33 2.38 9.12
N VAL A 204 15.78 2.26 7.92
CA VAL A 204 16.53 2.09 6.67
C VAL A 204 16.37 3.31 5.77
N GLY A 205 17.38 3.54 4.93
CA GLY A 205 17.45 4.64 3.98
C GLY A 205 18.47 4.35 2.89
N PHE A 206 18.41 5.10 1.80
CA PHE A 206 19.43 4.99 0.75
C PHE A 206 19.72 6.34 0.08
N GLU A 207 20.92 6.44 -0.48
CA GLU A 207 21.31 7.53 -1.38
C GLU A 207 21.40 7.03 -2.81
N VAL A 208 21.03 7.86 -3.78
CA VAL A 208 21.22 7.67 -5.21
C VAL A 208 22.13 8.79 -5.72
N VAL A 209 23.28 8.42 -6.28
CA VAL A 209 24.29 9.34 -6.77
C VAL A 209 24.46 9.17 -8.27
N THR A 210 24.29 10.26 -9.03
CA THR A 210 24.56 10.27 -10.47
C THR A 210 26.05 10.08 -10.71
N VAL A 211 26.39 9.07 -11.53
CA VAL A 211 27.76 8.78 -11.98
C VAL A 211 27.99 9.41 -13.34
N SER A 212 27.07 9.19 -14.28
CA SER A 212 27.11 9.80 -15.61
C SER A 212 25.72 9.86 -16.24
N THR A 213 25.51 10.83 -17.12
CA THR A 213 24.30 10.96 -17.94
C THR A 213 24.67 10.96 -19.42
N VAL A 214 23.80 10.43 -20.27
CA VAL A 214 24.03 10.43 -21.72
C VAL A 214 23.76 11.84 -22.26
N GLY A 215 24.74 12.42 -22.96
CA GLY A 215 24.56 13.66 -23.73
C GLY A 215 24.92 14.97 -23.03
N GLU A 216 25.37 14.94 -21.77
CA GLU A 216 25.87 16.13 -21.05
C GLU A 216 27.27 15.86 -20.46
N PRO A 217 28.12 16.90 -20.30
CA PRO A 217 29.32 16.80 -19.47
C PRO A 217 28.92 16.33 -18.07
N ALA A 218 29.73 15.47 -17.44
CA ALA A 218 29.40 14.87 -16.14
C ALA A 218 28.80 15.93 -15.19
N PRO A 219 27.49 15.85 -14.87
CA PRO A 219 26.89 16.83 -13.99
C PRO A 219 27.60 16.75 -12.63
N ALA A 220 27.73 17.88 -11.94
CA ALA A 220 28.12 17.87 -10.52
C ALA A 220 27.29 16.79 -9.81
N ALA A 221 27.93 15.90 -9.06
CA ALA A 221 27.32 14.67 -8.54
C ALA A 221 25.97 14.98 -7.86
N GLN A 222 24.88 14.78 -8.60
CA GLN A 222 23.55 15.01 -8.07
C GLN A 222 23.21 13.85 -7.14
N LYS A 223 22.79 14.20 -5.93
CA LYS A 223 22.36 13.23 -4.93
C LYS A 223 20.86 13.32 -4.75
N ARG A 224 20.21 12.17 -4.75
CA ARG A 224 18.84 11.98 -4.28
C ARG A 224 18.88 10.97 -3.13
N ASN A 225 17.83 10.91 -2.32
CA ASN A 225 17.74 9.95 -1.23
C ASN A 225 16.29 9.51 -1.04
N SER A 226 16.09 8.51 -0.18
CA SER A 226 14.76 8.01 0.20
C SER A 226 13.96 8.93 1.14
N GLY A 227 14.48 10.10 1.49
CA GLY A 227 13.98 10.93 2.59
C GLY A 227 14.40 10.41 3.96
N ASP A 228 13.56 10.67 4.97
CA ASP A 228 13.79 10.23 6.35
C ASP A 228 13.95 8.71 6.45
N TYR A 229 14.81 8.27 7.36
CA TYR A 229 15.01 6.84 7.64
C TYR A 229 13.78 6.27 8.32
N ARG A 230 13.25 5.17 7.78
CA ARG A 230 11.98 4.58 8.21
C ARG A 230 12.14 3.11 8.54
N CYS A 231 11.41 2.61 9.53
CA CYS A 231 11.53 1.24 9.99
C CYS A 231 11.13 0.25 8.89
N GLY A 232 12.06 -0.62 8.49
CA GLY A 232 11.83 -1.76 7.60
C GLY A 232 11.52 -1.44 6.13
N PHE A 233 11.05 -0.24 5.78
CA PHE A 233 10.73 0.13 4.40
C PHE A 233 10.95 1.62 4.12
N CYS A 234 11.59 1.93 3.00
CA CYS A 234 11.59 3.27 2.40
C CYS A 234 11.61 3.18 0.87
N TYR A 235 11.28 4.28 0.20
CA TYR A 235 11.33 4.37 -1.26
C TYR A 235 11.72 5.76 -1.74
N MET A 236 12.06 5.84 -3.03
CA MET A 236 12.21 7.07 -3.78
C MET A 236 11.56 6.87 -5.14
N GLU A 237 10.67 7.76 -5.53
CA GLU A 237 10.07 7.80 -6.87
C GLU A 237 10.45 9.12 -7.55
N ALA A 238 10.93 9.02 -8.79
CA ALA A 238 11.23 10.18 -9.61
C ALA A 238 10.64 9.99 -11.02
N GLU A 239 9.85 10.96 -11.47
CA GLU A 239 9.09 10.88 -12.73
C GLU A 239 9.99 10.96 -13.98
N LEU A 240 11.11 11.68 -13.89
CA LEU A 240 12.06 11.86 -14.99
C LEU A 240 13.51 11.79 -14.49
N VAL A 241 14.14 10.64 -14.73
CA VAL A 241 15.57 10.39 -14.51
C VAL A 241 16.25 10.30 -15.87
N PRO A 242 17.35 11.03 -16.13
CA PRO A 242 18.09 10.92 -17.39
C PRO A 242 18.63 9.49 -17.63
N ALA A 243 18.85 9.12 -18.88
CA ALA A 243 19.62 7.91 -19.19
C ALA A 243 21.05 8.06 -18.66
N GLY A 244 21.59 7.00 -18.05
CA GLY A 244 22.88 7.12 -17.37
C GLY A 244 23.18 6.02 -16.37
N LEU A 245 24.25 6.23 -15.60
CA LEU A 245 24.70 5.37 -14.52
C LEU A 245 24.46 6.05 -13.17
N TYR A 246 23.92 5.30 -12.22
CA TYR A 246 23.59 5.77 -10.88
C TYR A 246 24.07 4.76 -9.84
N ASN A 247 24.76 5.23 -8.82
CA ASN A 247 25.13 4.40 -7.68
C ASN A 247 24.07 4.55 -6.59
N VAL A 248 23.63 3.43 -6.01
CA VAL A 248 22.64 3.37 -4.94
C VAL A 248 23.27 2.71 -3.72
N VAL A 249 23.23 3.42 -2.59
CA VAL A 249 23.88 3.00 -1.33
C VAL A 249 22.80 2.76 -0.28
N PRO A 250 22.30 1.52 -0.10
CA PRO A 250 21.37 1.19 0.97
C PRO A 250 22.09 1.11 2.31
N THR A 251 21.49 1.70 3.34
CA THR A 251 22.06 1.74 4.69
C THR A 251 20.98 1.58 5.76
N THR A 252 21.40 1.14 6.94
CA THR A 252 20.68 1.37 8.18
C THR A 252 21.03 2.74 8.76
N PHE A 253 20.21 3.27 9.67
CA PHE A 253 20.51 4.55 10.30
C PHE A 253 21.79 4.47 11.15
N LEU A 254 21.89 3.45 12.02
CA LEU A 254 23.06 3.24 12.87
C LEU A 254 24.01 2.20 12.26
N PRO A 255 25.34 2.33 12.46
CA PRO A 255 26.31 1.30 12.10
C PRO A 255 26.11 0.02 12.92
N LYS A 256 26.73 -1.08 12.48
CA LYS A 256 26.72 -2.40 13.13
C LYS A 256 25.33 -3.05 13.25
N GLN A 257 24.34 -2.53 12.54
CA GLN A 257 23.04 -3.17 12.37
C GLN A 257 23.13 -4.16 11.21
N GLU A 258 23.24 -5.45 11.53
CA GLU A 258 23.42 -6.50 10.53
C GLU A 258 22.11 -7.15 10.16
N GLY A 259 21.92 -7.44 8.87
CA GLY A 259 20.74 -8.14 8.42
C GLY A 259 20.55 -8.10 6.91
N PRO A 260 19.67 -8.95 6.38
CA PRO A 260 19.33 -8.97 4.97
C PRO A 260 18.46 -7.77 4.58
N PHE A 261 18.51 -7.40 3.30
CA PHE A 261 17.60 -6.45 2.69
C PHE A 261 17.25 -6.86 1.25
N PHE A 262 16.13 -6.34 0.77
CA PHE A 262 15.75 -6.34 -0.64
C PHE A 262 15.80 -4.92 -1.16
N LEU A 263 16.40 -4.73 -2.34
CA LEU A 263 16.43 -3.46 -3.04
C LEU A 263 15.83 -3.66 -4.43
N ASP A 264 14.71 -3.00 -4.68
CA ASP A 264 13.94 -3.11 -5.91
C ASP A 264 14.12 -1.86 -6.76
N PHE A 265 14.39 -2.07 -8.04
CA PHE A 265 14.51 -1.02 -9.04
C PHE A 265 13.44 -1.22 -10.10
N SER A 266 12.59 -0.23 -10.29
CA SER A 266 11.46 -0.28 -11.21
C SER A 266 11.49 0.91 -12.17
N SER A 267 11.35 0.64 -13.47
CA SER A 267 11.31 1.66 -14.52
C SER A 267 10.36 1.25 -15.65
N THR A 268 10.05 2.17 -16.55
CA THR A 268 9.37 1.88 -17.83
C THR A 268 10.34 1.46 -18.93
N SER A 269 11.64 1.69 -18.75
CA SER A 269 12.70 1.29 -19.67
C SER A 269 13.58 0.19 -19.07
N ALA A 270 14.31 -0.52 -19.94
CA ALA A 270 15.22 -1.57 -19.49
C ALA A 270 16.27 -1.01 -18.53
N LEU A 271 16.56 -1.80 -17.49
CA LEU A 271 17.50 -1.45 -16.44
C LEU A 271 18.44 -2.63 -16.17
N LYS A 272 19.73 -2.31 -16.01
CA LYS A 272 20.77 -3.26 -15.60
C LYS A 272 21.24 -2.87 -14.21
N VAL A 273 21.47 -3.86 -13.36
CA VAL A 273 21.91 -3.65 -11.98
C VAL A 273 23.11 -4.55 -11.71
N SER A 274 24.17 -3.98 -11.14
CA SER A 274 25.35 -4.70 -10.67
C SER A 274 25.73 -4.24 -9.26
N GLN A 275 26.39 -5.11 -8.50
CA GLN A 275 26.98 -4.75 -7.22
C GLN A 275 28.43 -4.33 -7.44
N LEU A 276 28.83 -3.19 -6.87
CA LEU A 276 30.19 -2.67 -6.92
C LEU A 276 31.01 -3.03 -5.67
N GLN A 277 30.35 -3.08 -4.51
CA GLN A 277 30.91 -3.56 -3.23
C GLN A 277 29.83 -4.18 -2.35
#